data_AF-A0A0R3TZN9-F1
#
_entry.id   AF-A0A0R3TZN9-F1
#
_cell.length_a   1.000
_cell.length_b   1.000
_cell.length_c   1.000
_cell.angle_alpha   90.00
_cell.angle_beta   90.00
_cell.angle_gamma   90.00
#
_symmetry.space_group_name_H-M   'P 1'
#
loop_
_entity.id
_entity.type
_entity.pdbx_description
1 polymer ?
#
loop_
_entity_poly.entity_id
_entity_poly.type
_entity_poly.pdbx_seq_one_letter_code
_entity_poly.pdbx_strand_id
1 'polypeptide(L)'
;MKALYSLLVLLAFTTLSSAYTFQMTKEGDAKSGEEYVMYNDQKYDLSDEPGKSSLTFLEDDCVVYLDLSKTDPSPFRGGNASFKWLGRFRPSLGHLRFFLKF
;
A
#
# COMPACT_ATOMS: atom_id res chain seq x y z
N MET A 1 -22.78 -7.98 -33.59
CA MET A 1 -21.32 -8.14 -33.38
C MET A 1 -20.64 -6.85 -32.90
N LYS A 2 -20.92 -5.66 -33.48
CA LYS A 2 -20.30 -4.38 -33.06
C LYS A 2 -20.51 -4.01 -31.58
N ALA A 3 -21.70 -4.27 -31.03
CA ALA A 3 -22.02 -3.99 -29.62
C ALA A 3 -21.16 -4.79 -28.62
N LEU A 4 -20.73 -6.00 -28.99
CA LEU A 4 -19.92 -6.85 -28.12
C LEU A 4 -18.49 -6.29 -27.97
N TYR A 5 -17.94 -5.75 -29.05
CA TYR A 5 -16.64 -5.07 -29.03
C TYR A 5 -16.70 -3.75 -28.25
N SER A 6 -17.79 -2.98 -28.37
CA SER A 6 -17.99 -1.77 -27.56
C SER A 6 -18.13 -2.09 -26.06
N LEU A 7 -18.76 -3.21 -25.71
CA LEU A 7 -18.88 -3.68 -24.33
C LEU A 7 -17.52 -4.10 -23.75
N LEU A 8 -16.70 -4.83 -24.52
CA LEU A 8 -15.34 -5.23 -24.12
C LEU A 8 -14.42 -4.02 -23.96
N VAL A 9 -14.56 -3.00 -24.81
CA VAL A 9 -13.81 -1.75 -24.70
C VAL A 9 -14.23 -0.95 -23.46
N LEU A 10 -15.53 -0.85 -23.16
CA LEU A 10 -16.02 -0.23 -21.92
C LEU A 10 -15.52 -0.94 -20.65
N LEU A 11 -15.49 -2.28 -20.67
CA LEU A 11 -14.93 -3.11 -19.60
C LEU A 11 -13.41 -2.95 -19.45
N ALA A 12 -12.69 -2.72 -20.55
CA ALA A 12 -11.27 -2.39 -20.49
C ALA A 12 -11.02 -0.98 -19.93
N PHE A 13 -11.93 -0.01 -20.15
CA PHE A 13 -11.83 1.37 -19.67
C PHE A 13 -12.20 1.56 -18.18
N THR A 14 -12.79 0.58 -17.51
CA THR A 14 -12.85 0.55 -16.03
C THR A 14 -11.50 0.15 -15.41
N THR A 15 -10.42 0.20 -16.20
CA THR A 15 -8.99 0.12 -15.87
C THR A 15 -8.68 0.07 -14.38
N LEU A 16 -8.62 -1.17 -13.89
CA LEU A 16 -7.79 -1.70 -12.81
C LEU A 16 -7.23 -0.66 -11.82
N SER A 17 -8.07 -0.22 -10.88
CA SER A 17 -7.54 0.12 -9.56
C SER A 17 -7.21 -1.19 -8.85
N SER A 18 -5.93 -1.47 -8.61
CA SER A 18 -5.52 -2.59 -7.76
C SER A 18 -5.33 -2.05 -6.36
N ALA A 19 -6.00 -2.65 -5.39
CA ALA A 19 -5.78 -2.36 -3.99
C ALA A 19 -5.32 -3.64 -3.30
N TYR A 20 -4.34 -3.53 -2.40
CA TYR A 20 -3.95 -4.61 -1.52
C TYR A 20 -3.83 -4.09 -0.10
N THR A 21 -4.14 -4.97 0.84
CA THR A 21 -3.95 -4.74 2.27
C THR A 21 -2.76 -5.56 2.73
N PHE A 22 -2.03 -5.07 3.71
CA PHE A 22 -0.86 -5.73 4.27
C PHE A 22 -0.79 -5.51 5.77
N GLN A 23 -0.02 -6.35 6.45
CA GLN A 23 0.23 -6.25 7.88
C GLN A 23 1.72 -6.05 8.11
N MET A 24 2.04 -5.13 9.01
CA MET A 24 3.40 -4.85 9.46
C MET A 24 3.53 -5.32 10.90
N THR A 25 4.65 -5.96 11.23
CA THR A 25 4.93 -6.37 12.60
C THR A 25 5.44 -5.18 13.39
N LYS A 26 4.91 -5.01 14.61
CA LYS A 26 5.40 -4.03 15.57
C LYS A 26 6.74 -4.49 16.12
N GLU A 27 7.72 -3.62 16.03
CA GLU A 27 9.05 -3.79 16.61
C GLU A 27 9.27 -2.76 17.72
N GLY A 28 10.22 -3.03 18.60
CA GLY A 28 10.57 -2.15 19.70
C GLY A 28 12.05 -1.80 19.65
N ASP A 29 12.37 -0.52 19.77
CA ASP A 29 13.75 -0.08 19.89
C ASP A 29 14.25 -0.40 21.30
N ALA A 30 15.27 -1.26 21.41
CA ALA A 30 15.85 -1.67 22.69
C ALA A 30 16.47 -0.52 23.49
N LYS A 31 16.77 0.63 22.87
CA LYS A 31 17.38 1.79 23.52
C LYS A 31 16.35 2.80 24.00
N SER A 32 15.35 3.15 23.19
CA SER A 32 14.34 4.16 23.54
C SER A 32 13.08 3.55 24.17
N GLY A 33 12.84 2.26 23.97
CA GLY A 33 11.57 1.62 24.34
C GLY A 33 10.40 2.04 23.44
N GLU A 34 10.67 2.75 22.35
CA GLU A 34 9.63 3.18 21.41
C GLU A 34 9.30 2.09 20.42
N GLU A 35 8.00 1.95 20.14
CA GLU A 35 7.48 0.97 19.21
C GLU A 35 7.37 1.57 17.81
N TYR A 36 7.73 0.79 16.80
CA TYR A 36 7.74 1.20 15.42
C TYR A 36 7.31 0.07 14.49
N VAL A 37 7.07 0.40 13.23
CA VAL A 37 6.89 -0.57 12.15
C VAL A 37 7.85 -0.27 11.01
N MET A 38 8.24 -1.32 10.29
CA MET A 38 9.06 -1.19 9.09
C MET A 38 8.17 -1.28 7.85
N TYR A 39 8.27 -0.30 6.96
CA TYR A 39 7.66 -0.33 5.63
C TYR A 39 8.68 0.09 4.59
N ASN A 40 8.92 -0.76 3.59
CA ASN A 40 9.87 -0.54 2.51
C ASN A 40 11.25 -0.03 2.98
N ASP A 41 11.85 -0.75 3.95
CA ASP A 41 13.13 -0.43 4.60
C ASP A 41 13.17 0.91 5.38
N GLN A 42 12.03 1.55 5.58
CA GLN A 42 11.90 2.77 6.38
C GLN A 42 11.20 2.49 7.71
N LYS A 43 11.71 3.13 8.77
CA LYS A 43 11.19 3.06 10.12
C LYS A 43 10.09 4.11 10.32
N TYR A 44 8.94 3.69 10.83
CA TYR A 44 7.83 4.56 11.22
C TYR A 44 7.47 4.33 12.68
N ASP A 45 7.69 5.34 13.53
CA ASP A 45 7.38 5.26 14.95
C ASP A 45 5.86 5.33 15.19
N LEU A 46 5.37 4.54 16.15
CA LEU A 46 3.96 4.53 16.54
C LEU A 46 3.64 5.72 17.44
N SER A 47 2.52 6.40 17.16
CA SER A 47 2.08 7.58 17.91
C SER A 47 0.56 7.66 17.97
N ASP A 48 0.04 8.10 19.11
CA ASP A 48 -1.38 8.46 19.26
C ASP A 48 -1.59 9.97 19.24
N GLU A 49 -0.55 10.74 18.90
CA GLU A 49 -0.70 12.18 18.72
C GLU A 49 -1.65 12.48 17.56
N PRO A 50 -2.51 13.51 17.69
CA PRO A 50 -3.44 13.88 16.64
C PRO A 50 -2.69 14.21 15.35
N GLY A 51 -3.00 13.47 14.28
CA GLY A 51 -2.34 13.59 12.98
C GLY A 51 -1.06 12.78 12.80
N LYS A 52 -0.64 12.00 13.80
CA LYS A 52 0.51 11.06 13.70
C LYS A 52 0.14 9.59 13.86
N SER A 53 -1.11 9.29 14.21
CA SER A 53 -1.64 7.92 14.32
C SER A 53 -1.89 7.23 12.98
N SER A 54 -1.76 7.96 11.87
CA SER A 54 -1.78 7.39 10.53
C SER A 54 -0.91 8.23 9.60
N LEU A 55 -0.42 7.59 8.55
CA LEU A 55 0.32 8.27 7.51
C LEU A 55 -0.23 7.85 6.15
N THR A 56 -0.44 8.82 5.26
CA THR A 56 -0.80 8.56 3.87
C THR A 56 0.18 9.28 2.96
N PHE A 57 0.77 8.56 2.02
CA PHE A 57 1.73 9.10 1.07
C PHE A 57 1.59 8.44 -0.30
N LEU A 58 2.22 9.08 -1.29
CA LEU A 58 2.32 8.56 -2.64
C LEU A 58 3.67 7.86 -2.81
N GLU A 59 3.64 6.62 -3.23
CA GLU A 59 4.81 5.85 -3.65
C GLU A 59 4.57 5.38 -5.08
N ASP A 60 5.37 5.91 -6.02
CA ASP A 60 5.13 5.78 -7.46
C ASP A 60 3.70 6.18 -7.88
N ASP A 61 2.94 5.25 -8.48
CA ASP A 61 1.54 5.42 -8.89
C ASP A 61 0.55 4.87 -7.84
N CYS A 62 1.01 4.71 -6.60
CA CYS A 62 0.32 4.04 -5.51
C CYS A 62 0.07 5.00 -4.33
N VAL A 63 -1.18 5.05 -3.85
CA VAL A 63 -1.52 5.71 -2.59
C VAL A 63 -1.37 4.68 -1.47
N VAL A 64 -0.42 4.91 -0.56
CA VAL A 64 -0.15 4.04 0.58
C VAL A 64 -0.69 4.70 1.84
N TYR A 65 -1.42 3.93 2.64
CA TYR A 65 -1.90 4.26 3.97
C TYR A 65 -1.26 3.32 4.98
N LEU A 66 -0.70 3.86 6.05
CA LEU A 66 -0.17 3.14 7.19
C LEU A 66 -0.93 3.53 8.45
N ASP A 67 -1.37 2.54 9.21
CA ASP A 67 -1.85 2.74 10.59
C ASP A 67 -0.65 2.76 11.54
N LEU A 68 -0.47 3.88 12.23
CA LEU A 68 0.63 4.12 13.17
C LEU A 68 0.13 4.31 14.61
N SER A 69 -1.11 3.92 14.89
CA SER A 69 -1.72 4.05 16.21
C SER A 69 -0.92 3.25 17.25
N LYS A 70 -0.62 3.83 18.41
CA LYS A 70 0.15 3.16 19.46
C LYS A 70 -0.75 2.43 20.46
N THR A 71 -1.97 2.92 20.69
CA THR A 71 -2.90 2.37 21.70
C THR A 71 -3.42 0.96 21.35
N ASP A 72 -3.40 0.54 20.09
CA ASP A 72 -3.86 -0.80 19.71
C ASP A 72 -2.93 -1.90 20.29
N PRO A 73 -3.43 -2.83 21.13
CA PRO A 73 -2.63 -3.89 21.73
C PRO A 73 -2.15 -4.95 20.72
N SER A 74 -2.66 -4.94 19.48
CA SER A 74 -2.25 -5.84 18.42
C SER A 74 -0.72 -5.78 18.20
N PRO A 75 -0.05 -6.94 18.00
CA PRO A 75 1.36 -6.98 17.61
C PRO A 75 1.58 -6.60 16.14
N PHE A 76 0.51 -6.32 15.39
CA PHE A 76 0.55 -5.92 14.00
C PHE A 76 -0.12 -4.57 13.76
N ARG A 77 0.27 -3.90 12.68
CA ARG A 77 -0.40 -2.72 12.14
C ARG A 77 -0.83 -2.93 10.71
N GLY A 78 -2.02 -2.42 10.39
CA GLY A 78 -2.57 -2.49 9.05
C GLY A 78 -1.96 -1.44 8.14
N GLY A 79 -1.77 -1.82 6.89
CA GLY A 79 -1.49 -0.89 5.81
C GLY A 79 -2.35 -1.24 4.60
N ASN A 80 -2.67 -0.23 3.80
CA ASN A 80 -3.41 -0.38 2.56
C ASN A 80 -2.68 0.37 1.47
N ALA A 81 -2.59 -0.21 0.29
CA ALA A 81 -2.02 0.44 -0.88
C ALA A 81 -2.99 0.32 -2.05
N SER A 82 -3.22 1.43 -2.73
CA SER A 82 -4.14 1.54 -3.86
C SER A 82 -3.42 2.13 -5.07
N PHE A 83 -3.21 1.30 -6.09
CA PHE A 83 -2.67 1.72 -7.37
C PHE A 83 -3.76 2.32 -8.23
N LYS A 84 -3.47 3.46 -8.83
CA LYS A 84 -4.23 3.96 -9.95
C LYS A 84 -3.45 3.66 -11.22
N TRP A 85 -3.92 2.71 -12.04
CA TRP A 85 -3.37 2.53 -13.39
C TRP A 85 -3.69 3.77 -14.22
N LEU A 86 -2.85 4.79 -14.14
CA LEU A 86 -2.98 6.07 -14.84
C LEU A 86 -2.57 5.94 -16.31
N GLY A 87 -3.02 4.92 -17.04
CA GLY A 87 -2.93 4.82 -18.52
C GLY A 87 -1.57 5.04 -19.19
N ARG A 88 -0.48 5.28 -18.45
CA ARG A 88 0.86 5.47 -18.96
C ARG A 88 1.53 4.12 -18.95
N PHE A 89 1.41 3.44 -20.09
CA PHE A 89 2.36 2.41 -20.50
C PHE A 89 3.79 2.98 -20.43
N ARG A 90 4.45 2.82 -19.29
CA ARG A 90 5.90 2.66 -19.23
C ARG A 90 6.18 1.25 -18.76
N PRO A 91 6.49 0.30 -19.67
CA PRO A 91 7.09 -0.95 -19.25
C PRO A 91 8.54 -0.63 -18.89
N SER A 92 8.80 -0.10 -17.69
CA SER A 92 10.13 -0.29 -17.10
C SER A 92 10.15 -1.70 -16.52
N LEU A 93 11.02 -2.49 -17.11
CA LEU A 93 11.23 -3.94 -17.04
C LEU A 93 11.50 -4.54 -15.63
N GLY A 94 11.02 -3.93 -14.54
CA GLY A 94 11.37 -4.30 -13.16
C GLY A 94 10.29 -5.05 -12.36
N HIS A 95 9.01 -4.94 -12.71
CA HIS A 95 7.92 -5.40 -11.83
C HIS A 95 7.24 -6.72 -12.22
N LEU A 96 7.78 -7.43 -13.23
CA LEU A 96 7.33 -8.79 -13.53
C LEU A 96 7.94 -9.87 -12.61
N ARG A 97 8.66 -9.49 -11.54
CA ARG A 97 9.23 -10.44 -10.57
C ARG A 97 8.34 -10.77 -9.38
N PHE A 98 7.25 -10.05 -9.15
CA PHE A 98 6.38 -10.28 -7.99
C PHE A 98 5.13 -11.12 -8.26
N PHE A 99 4.84 -11.46 -9.53
CA PHE A 99 3.62 -12.19 -9.90
C PHE A 99 3.74 -13.72 -9.95
N LEU A 100 4.88 -14.30 -9.55
CA LEU A 100 5.11 -15.76 -9.54
C LEU A 100 5.95 -16.13 -8.32
N LYS A 101 5.36 -15.98 -7.13
CA LYS A 101 5.82 -16.74 -5.95
C LYS A 101 4.68 -16.98 -4.97
N PHE A 102 3.61 -17.61 -5.46
CA PHE A 102 2.72 -18.51 -4.72
C PHE A 102 2.17 -19.55 -5.70
#